data_AF-A0A482WRS2-F1
#
_entry.id   AF-A0A482WRS2-F1
#
_cell.length_a   1.000
_cell.length_b   1.000
_cell.length_c   1.000
_cell.angle_alpha   90.00
_cell.angle_beta   90.00
_cell.angle_gamma   90.00
#
_symmetry.space_group_name_H-M   'P 1'
#
loop_
_entity.id
_entity.type
_entity.pdbx_description
1 polymer ?
#
loop_
_entity_poly.entity_id
_entity_poly.type
_entity_poly.pdbx_seq_one_letter_code
_entity_poly.pdbx_strand_id
1 'polypeptide(L)'
;MFGIAGKPFPVRNCTLSNQTMNSVEVSCVAGFDGGLPQHFLLELYSVESALRRYNVTADAPYFLLLDLEPDIVFRIVIYAVNSKGRSQGVYLEEITFSDAEKRTVTTSRLLCVGPNTQQILLRAGLAKLWTPSMDSLRRHQRPKSSPVFVRQVMRVLIHPNTSRDPHAVRARLN
;
A
#
# COMPACT_ATOMS: atom_id res chain seq x y z
N MET A 1 -8.32 -20.15 38.08
CA MET A 1 -6.99 -20.51 37.54
C MET A 1 -6.53 -19.32 36.71
N PHE A 2 -5.62 -18.49 37.21
CA PHE A 2 -5.06 -17.39 36.44
C PHE A 2 -3.91 -17.94 35.60
N GLY A 3 -4.15 -18.13 34.30
CA GLY A 3 -3.12 -18.59 33.36
C GLY A 3 -2.01 -17.54 33.20
N ILE A 4 -0.83 -18.00 32.75
CA ILE A 4 0.28 -17.11 32.41
C ILE A 4 -0.10 -16.33 31.15
N ALA A 5 -0.04 -15.00 31.23
CA ALA A 5 -0.30 -14.15 30.07
C ALA A 5 0.80 -14.30 28.99
N GLY A 6 0.37 -14.32 27.73
CA GLY A 6 1.23 -14.58 26.57
C GLY A 6 1.28 -13.41 25.58
N LYS A 7 2.04 -13.61 24.50
CA LYS A 7 1.99 -12.73 23.32
C LYS A 7 0.63 -12.85 22.64
N PRO A 8 0.16 -11.79 21.97
CA PRO A 8 -1.11 -11.84 21.28
C PRO A 8 -1.00 -12.73 20.04
N PHE A 9 -2.12 -13.32 19.63
CA PHE A 9 -2.23 -14.02 18.37
C PHE A 9 -2.33 -13.02 17.21
N PRO A 10 -1.90 -13.40 16.00
CA PRO A 10 -2.02 -12.55 14.82
C PRO A 10 -3.48 -12.15 14.56
N VAL A 11 -3.66 -11.00 13.90
CA VAL A 11 -4.96 -10.59 13.35
C VAL A 11 -5.45 -11.60 12.30
N ARG A 12 -6.75 -11.59 11.99
CA ARG A 12 -7.38 -12.51 11.03
C ARG A 12 -8.35 -11.76 10.13
N ASN A 13 -8.70 -12.35 8.99
CA ASN A 13 -9.71 -11.80 8.07
C ASN A 13 -9.47 -10.33 7.72
N CYS A 14 -8.21 -10.00 7.40
CA CYS A 14 -7.85 -8.66 6.97
C CYS A 14 -8.39 -8.38 5.56
N THR A 15 -9.06 -7.25 5.38
CA THR A 15 -9.61 -6.80 4.11
C THR A 15 -9.13 -5.40 3.77
N LEU A 16 -9.02 -5.13 2.48
CA LEU A 16 -8.74 -3.80 1.93
C LEU A 16 -10.04 -3.24 1.35
N SER A 17 -10.42 -2.04 1.76
CA SER A 17 -11.60 -1.31 1.27
C SER A 17 -11.24 0.12 0.87
N ASN A 18 -12.15 0.77 0.14
CA ASN A 18 -12.06 2.20 -0.20
C ASN A 18 -10.69 2.64 -0.76
N GLN A 19 -10.16 1.83 -1.69
CA GLN A 19 -8.90 2.10 -2.37
C GLN A 19 -9.08 3.25 -3.36
N THR A 20 -8.26 4.29 -3.22
CA THR A 20 -8.16 5.40 -4.16
C THR A 20 -6.75 5.45 -4.77
N MET A 21 -6.43 6.53 -5.49
CA MET A 21 -5.12 6.73 -6.12
C MET A 21 -4.01 6.99 -5.09
N ASN A 22 -4.35 7.29 -3.83
CA ASN A 22 -3.38 7.57 -2.77
C ASN A 22 -3.86 7.17 -1.35
N SER A 23 -4.95 6.40 -1.23
CA SER A 23 -5.47 5.99 0.07
C SER A 23 -6.07 4.59 0.04
N VAL A 24 -6.09 3.95 1.20
CA VAL A 24 -6.76 2.67 1.43
C VAL A 24 -7.18 2.53 2.88
N GLU A 25 -8.27 1.82 3.09
CA GLU A 25 -8.72 1.39 4.40
C GLU A 25 -8.40 -0.09 4.61
N VAL A 26 -7.84 -0.42 5.77
CA VAL A 26 -7.51 -1.79 6.17
C VAL A 26 -8.30 -2.14 7.42
N SER A 27 -9.03 -3.24 7.38
CA SER A 27 -9.81 -3.72 8.52
C SER A 27 -9.51 -5.20 8.77
N CYS A 28 -9.25 -5.59 10.01
CA CYS A 28 -9.05 -6.99 10.39
C CYS A 28 -9.87 -7.34 11.64
N VAL A 29 -9.90 -8.63 11.97
CA VAL A 29 -10.42 -9.17 13.23
C VAL A 29 -9.25 -9.41 14.19
N ALA A 30 -9.40 -8.94 15.43
CA ALA A 30 -8.42 -9.15 16.48
C ALA A 30 -8.21 -10.64 16.81
N GLY A 31 -6.95 -11.02 17.05
CA GLY A 31 -6.59 -12.31 17.63
C GLY A 31 -6.82 -12.35 19.14
N PHE A 32 -6.64 -13.53 19.75
CA PHE A 32 -6.59 -13.66 21.21
C PHE A 32 -5.44 -12.82 21.77
N ASP A 33 -5.71 -11.97 22.75
CA ASP A 33 -4.79 -10.96 23.25
C ASP A 33 -3.73 -11.50 24.22
N GLY A 34 -3.80 -12.79 24.55
CA GLY A 34 -2.90 -13.41 25.52
C GLY A 34 -3.24 -13.07 26.98
N GLY A 35 -4.43 -12.53 27.25
CA GLY A 35 -4.89 -12.12 28.58
C GLY A 35 -4.42 -10.73 29.02
N LEU A 36 -3.97 -9.88 28.09
CA LEU A 36 -3.49 -8.54 28.34
C LEU A 36 -3.99 -7.57 27.27
N PRO A 37 -4.22 -6.29 27.60
CA PRO A 37 -4.61 -5.29 26.59
C PRO A 37 -3.61 -5.26 25.44
N GLN A 38 -4.15 -5.35 24.22
CA GLN A 38 -3.37 -5.28 22.99
C GLN A 38 -3.74 -4.03 22.18
N HIS A 39 -2.77 -3.55 21.42
CA HIS A 39 -2.95 -2.59 20.34
C HIS A 39 -2.42 -3.21 19.03
N PHE A 40 -2.59 -2.51 17.93
CA PHE A 40 -2.27 -3.00 16.61
C PHE A 40 -1.31 -2.06 15.90
N LEU A 41 -0.45 -2.65 15.08
CA LEU A 41 0.60 -1.98 14.36
C LEU A 41 0.53 -2.40 12.89
N LEU A 42 0.44 -1.43 11.99
CA LEU A 42 0.53 -1.61 10.55
C LEU A 42 1.84 -0.99 10.06
N GLU A 43 2.59 -1.76 9.29
CA GLU A 43 3.81 -1.32 8.61
C GLU A 43 3.65 -1.47 7.09
N LEU A 44 4.10 -0.47 6.33
CA LEU A 44 4.14 -0.51 4.87
C LEU A 44 5.59 -0.52 4.40
N TYR A 45 5.90 -1.47 3.52
CA TYR A 45 7.20 -1.61 2.88
C TYR A 45 7.07 -1.37 1.38
N SER A 46 7.98 -0.57 0.81
CA SER A 46 8.13 -0.52 -0.65
C SER A 46 8.77 -1.83 -1.10
N VAL A 47 8.14 -2.53 -2.05
CA VAL A 47 8.65 -3.82 -2.54
C VAL A 47 9.99 -3.65 -3.26
N GLU A 48 10.16 -2.54 -3.99
CA GLU A 48 11.38 -2.26 -4.76
C GLU A 48 12.60 -1.97 -3.87
N SER A 49 12.41 -1.17 -2.81
CA SER A 49 13.52 -0.72 -1.95
C SER A 49 13.67 -1.55 -0.68
N ALA A 50 12.69 -2.40 -0.37
CA ALA A 50 12.52 -3.06 0.94
C ALA A 50 12.53 -2.09 2.14
N LEU A 51 12.41 -0.78 1.91
CA LEU A 51 12.40 0.22 2.95
C LEU A 51 11.02 0.30 3.58
N ARG A 52 10.98 0.33 4.91
CA ARG A 52 9.79 0.66 5.67
C ARG A 52 9.46 2.13 5.42
N ARG A 53 8.34 2.38 4.73
CA ARG A 53 7.88 3.75 4.42
C ARG A 53 6.94 4.28 5.49
N TYR A 54 6.11 3.43 6.09
CA TYR A 54 5.11 3.88 7.07
C TYR A 54 4.97 2.92 8.27
N ASN A 55 4.60 3.49 9.41
CA ASN A 55 4.32 2.82 10.67
C ASN A 55 3.11 3.50 11.32
N VAL A 56 2.05 2.75 11.55
CA VAL A 56 0.77 3.26 12.07
C VAL A 56 0.31 2.37 13.21
N THR A 57 0.02 2.96 14.37
CA THR A 57 -0.53 2.26 15.55
C THR A 57 -1.98 2.63 15.80
N ALA A 58 -2.79 1.66 16.22
CA ALA A 58 -4.20 1.87 16.56
C ALA A 58 -4.64 0.92 17.68
N ASP A 59 -5.62 1.32 18.50
CA ASP A 59 -6.18 0.49 19.59
C ASP A 59 -7.12 -0.61 19.06
N ALA A 60 -7.62 -0.44 17.84
CA ALA A 60 -8.40 -1.43 17.10
C ALA A 60 -7.68 -1.77 15.78
N PRO A 61 -7.89 -2.97 15.20
CA PRO A 61 -7.23 -3.40 13.96
C PRO A 61 -7.90 -2.78 12.72
N TYR A 62 -8.05 -1.45 12.73
CA TYR A 62 -8.65 -0.64 11.69
C TYR A 62 -7.72 0.53 11.38
N PHE A 63 -7.35 0.68 10.10
CA PHE A 63 -6.36 1.65 9.66
C PHE A 63 -6.85 2.38 8.42
N LEU A 64 -6.77 3.71 8.43
CA LEU A 64 -6.95 4.55 7.25
C LEU A 64 -5.57 5.08 6.83
N LEU A 65 -5.12 4.65 5.66
CA LEU A 65 -3.86 5.05 5.07
C LEU A 65 -4.15 6.15 4.05
N LEU A 66 -3.49 7.29 4.20
CA LEU A 66 -3.67 8.49 3.37
C LEU A 66 -2.33 8.92 2.81
N ASP A 67 -2.36 9.73 1.74
CA ASP A 67 -1.18 10.33 1.12
C ASP A 67 -0.09 9.30 0.76
N LEU A 68 -0.54 8.15 0.25
CA LEU A 68 0.33 7.11 -0.28
C LEU A 68 0.91 7.57 -1.62
N GLU A 69 2.20 7.29 -1.80
CA GLU A 69 2.90 7.64 -3.04
C GLU A 69 2.30 6.86 -4.22
N PRO A 70 1.90 7.53 -5.30
CA PRO A 70 1.43 6.84 -6.49
C PRO A 70 2.57 6.04 -7.15
N ASP A 71 2.19 5.02 -7.92
CA ASP A 71 3.06 4.14 -8.70
C ASP A 71 4.10 3.35 -7.88
N ILE A 72 3.95 3.30 -6.55
CA ILE A 72 4.78 2.45 -5.69
C ILE A 72 4.01 1.19 -5.32
N VAL A 73 4.66 0.03 -5.51
CA VAL A 73 4.16 -1.25 -5.00
C VAL A 73 4.47 -1.36 -3.52
N PHE A 74 3.40 -1.48 -2.72
CA PHE A 74 3.49 -1.61 -1.28
C PHE A 74 3.14 -3.02 -0.81
N ARG A 75 3.87 -3.48 0.20
CA ARG A 75 3.54 -4.65 1.01
C ARG A 75 3.11 -4.19 2.40
N ILE A 76 1.90 -4.56 2.81
CA ILE A 76 1.35 -4.24 4.13
C ILE A 76 1.61 -5.41 5.08
N VAL A 77 2.04 -5.09 6.31
CA VAL A 77 2.17 -6.06 7.40
C VAL A 77 1.46 -5.55 8.64
N ILE A 78 0.60 -6.38 9.22
CA ILE A 78 -0.16 -6.05 10.43
C ILE A 78 0.25 -6.96 11.59
N TYR A 79 0.37 -6.39 12.78
CA TYR A 79 0.71 -7.08 14.01
C TYR A 79 -0.27 -6.72 15.13
N ALA A 80 -0.50 -7.67 16.03
CA ALA A 80 -1.03 -7.40 17.37
C ALA A 80 0.14 -7.27 18.35
N VAL A 81 0.03 -6.37 19.33
CA VAL A 81 1.09 -6.05 20.28
C VAL A 81 0.50 -5.89 21.68
N ASN A 82 1.08 -6.58 22.66
CA ASN A 82 0.80 -6.36 24.09
C ASN A 82 2.12 -6.24 24.87
N SER A 83 2.07 -6.15 26.20
CA SER A 83 3.28 -6.02 27.04
C SER A 83 4.19 -7.25 27.07
N LYS A 84 3.74 -8.41 26.58
CA LYS A 84 4.57 -9.62 26.38
C LYS A 84 5.24 -9.66 25.00
N GLY A 85 4.80 -8.81 24.08
CA GLY A 85 5.45 -8.60 22.79
C GLY A 85 4.48 -8.60 21.61
N ARG A 86 5.04 -8.84 20.42
CA ARG A 86 4.35 -8.77 19.14
C ARG A 86 3.99 -10.16 18.61
N SER A 87 2.83 -10.27 17.96
CA SER A 87 2.42 -11.45 17.20
C SER A 87 3.32 -11.70 15.98
N GLN A 88 3.12 -12.84 15.30
CA GLN A 88 3.58 -12.96 13.91
C GLN A 88 2.86 -11.92 13.02
N GLY A 89 3.54 -11.44 11.99
CA GLY A 89 2.99 -10.49 11.03
C GLY A 89 2.06 -11.16 10.02
N VAL A 90 0.94 -10.51 9.76
CA VAL A 90 0.00 -10.89 8.68
C VAL A 90 0.28 -9.99 7.50
N TYR A 91 0.59 -10.60 6.36
CA TYR A 91 0.87 -9.89 5.11
C TYR A 91 -0.41 -9.85 4.27
N LEU A 92 -0.71 -8.68 3.74
CA LEU A 92 -1.73 -8.53 2.70
C LEU A 92 -1.08 -8.56 1.31
N GLU A 93 -1.92 -8.81 0.30
CA GLU A 93 -1.50 -8.75 -1.11
C GLU A 93 -0.85 -7.41 -1.44
N GLU A 94 0.10 -7.45 -2.36
CA GLU A 94 0.82 -6.27 -2.81
C GLU A 94 -0.13 -5.35 -3.59
N ILE A 95 -0.10 -4.06 -3.27
CA ILE A 95 -0.99 -3.06 -3.86
C ILE A 95 -0.20 -1.95 -4.52
N THR A 96 -0.72 -1.49 -5.65
CA THR A 96 -0.22 -0.32 -6.39
C THR A 96 -1.32 0.72 -6.41
N PHE A 97 -0.98 1.93 -6.01
CA PHE A 97 -1.88 3.07 -6.06
C PHE A 97 -1.54 3.86 -7.31
N SER A 98 -2.39 3.80 -8.32
CA SER A 98 -2.21 4.56 -9.58
C SER A 98 -3.54 5.19 -9.96
N ASP A 99 -3.51 6.17 -10.85
CA ASP A 99 -4.73 6.73 -11.42
C ASP A 99 -5.59 5.60 -12.02
N ALA A 100 -6.86 5.52 -11.64
CA ALA A 100 -7.77 4.44 -12.01
C ALA A 100 -8.19 4.45 -13.50
N GLU A 101 -7.46 5.15 -14.37
CA GLU A 101 -7.75 5.28 -15.80
C GLU A 101 -7.17 4.13 -16.65
N LYS A 102 -6.67 3.04 -16.05
CA LYS A 102 -6.11 1.91 -16.81
C LYS A 102 -6.60 0.52 -16.41
N ARG A 103 -7.90 0.41 -16.08
CA ARG A 103 -8.66 -0.80 -16.42
C ARG A 103 -9.43 -0.61 -17.71
N THR A 104 -8.78 -0.09 -18.76
CA THR A 104 -9.10 -0.61 -20.09
C THR A 104 -8.61 -2.06 -20.07
N VAL A 105 -9.53 -2.99 -19.84
CA VAL A 105 -9.45 -4.30 -20.47
C VAL A 105 -9.44 -3.99 -21.96
N THR A 106 -8.25 -3.71 -22.51
CA THR A 106 -8.00 -3.82 -23.93
C THR A 106 -8.06 -5.32 -24.18
N THR A 107 -9.29 -5.84 -24.31
CA THR A 107 -9.49 -7.12 -24.97
C THR A 107 -8.94 -6.86 -26.36
N SER A 108 -7.71 -7.30 -26.60
CA SER A 108 -7.15 -7.46 -27.93
C SER A 108 -8.11 -8.34 -28.73
N ARG A 109 -9.10 -7.71 -29.36
CA ARG A 109 -9.89 -8.25 -30.46
C ARG A 109 -9.38 -7.66 -31.77
N LEU A 110 -8.09 -7.77 -32.00
CA LEU A 110 -7.56 -8.12 -33.31
C LEU A 110 -6.86 -9.46 -33.03
N LEU A 111 -7.28 -10.59 -33.57
CA LEU A 111 -7.26 -10.92 -34.99
C LEU A 111 -8.30 -12.02 -35.29
N CYS A 112 -9.19 -11.77 -36.24
CA CYS A 112 -9.60 -12.80 -37.20
C CYS A 112 -9.53 -12.12 -38.57
N VAL A 113 -8.34 -12.20 -39.19
CA VAL A 113 -8.10 -11.80 -40.57
C VAL A 113 -8.82 -12.82 -41.46
N GLY A 114 -9.90 -12.39 -42.13
CA GLY A 114 -10.51 -13.14 -43.24
C GLY A 114 -9.85 -12.72 -44.56
N PRO A 115 -9.58 -13.67 -45.49
CA PRO A 115 -8.88 -13.36 -46.73
C PRO A 115 -9.83 -12.87 -47.83
N ASN A 116 -9.33 -11.94 -48.64
CA ASN A 116 -9.67 -11.65 -50.05
C ASN A 116 -10.20 -10.23 -50.32
N THR A 117 -9.32 -9.37 -50.85
CA THR A 117 -9.47 -8.76 -52.18
C THR A 117 -8.10 -8.29 -52.69
N GLN A 118 -7.98 -8.19 -54.02
CA GLN A 118 -6.75 -8.22 -54.80
C GLN A 118 -5.92 -6.92 -54.79
N GLN A 119 -4.65 -7.09 -55.21
CA GLN A 119 -3.52 -6.19 -55.49
C GLN A 119 -3.84 -4.73 -55.93
N ILE A 120 -2.95 -3.72 -55.96
CA ILE A 120 -1.62 -3.54 -56.60
C ILE A 120 -1.10 -2.15 -56.07
N LEU A 121 0.16 -1.85 -55.74
CA LEU A 121 1.30 -1.49 -56.61
C LEU A 121 2.55 -1.21 -55.78
N LEU A 122 3.65 -1.85 -56.16
CA LEU A 122 5.00 -1.46 -55.79
C LEU A 122 5.26 -0.01 -56.24
N ARG A 123 5.70 0.84 -55.31
CA ARG A 123 6.51 2.00 -55.65
C ARG A 123 7.89 1.81 -55.03
N ALA A 124 8.79 1.27 -55.84
CA ALA A 124 10.21 1.47 -55.68
C ALA A 124 10.54 2.95 -55.92
N GLY A 125 11.49 3.47 -55.15
CA GLY A 125 12.16 4.72 -55.48
C GLY A 125 12.03 5.81 -54.42
N LEU A 126 12.95 5.81 -53.46
CA LEU A 126 14.14 6.68 -53.47
C LEU A 126 14.60 6.92 -52.04
N ALA A 127 15.87 6.57 -51.81
CA ALA A 127 16.62 6.85 -50.61
C ALA A 127 16.51 8.33 -50.21
N LYS A 128 16.12 8.58 -48.96
CA LYS A 128 16.45 9.83 -48.28
C LYS A 128 17.36 9.47 -47.12
N LEU A 129 18.66 9.50 -47.42
CA LEU A 129 19.73 9.55 -46.43
C LEU A 129 19.54 10.82 -45.60
N TRP A 130 19.07 10.65 -44.36
CA TRP A 130 19.24 11.69 -43.35
C TRP A 130 19.99 11.05 -42.18
N THR A 131 21.31 11.23 -42.20
CA THR A 131 22.11 11.14 -40.99
C THR A 131 22.34 12.56 -40.48
N PRO A 132 21.94 12.82 -39.24
CA PRO A 132 22.78 13.61 -38.37
C PRO A 132 23.06 12.81 -37.11
N SER A 133 24.36 12.65 -36.86
CA SER A 133 24.92 12.19 -35.60
C SER A 133 24.39 13.05 -34.44
N MET A 134 23.87 12.41 -33.40
CA MET A 134 23.73 13.00 -32.07
C MET A 134 24.50 12.14 -31.08
N ASP A 135 25.82 12.33 -31.09
CA ASP A 135 26.63 12.15 -29.90
C ASP A 135 26.02 12.98 -28.76
N SER A 136 25.47 12.31 -27.77
CA SER A 136 26.11 12.27 -26.44
C SER A 136 25.11 11.69 -25.45
N LEU A 137 25.51 10.54 -24.91
CA LEU A 137 24.88 9.90 -23.78
C LEU A 137 24.58 10.91 -22.66
N ARG A 138 23.29 10.98 -22.34
CA ARG A 138 22.74 11.29 -21.03
C ARG A 138 23.54 10.56 -19.94
N ARG A 139 24.34 11.28 -19.15
CA ARG A 139 24.75 10.84 -17.80
C ARG A 139 25.29 12.02 -16.98
N HIS A 140 24.38 12.84 -16.43
CA HIS A 140 24.49 13.45 -15.09
C HIS A 140 23.27 14.36 -14.83
N GLN A 141 22.09 13.77 -14.74
CA GLN A 141 21.09 14.29 -13.80
C GLN A 141 21.16 13.37 -12.60
N ARG A 142 21.87 13.79 -11.54
CA ARG A 142 21.58 13.31 -10.19
C ARG A 142 20.27 13.99 -9.78
N PRO A 143 19.16 13.28 -9.58
CA PRO A 143 18.09 13.82 -8.75
C PRO A 143 18.67 13.93 -7.34
N LYS A 144 18.57 15.12 -6.77
CA LYS A 144 18.93 15.39 -5.38
C LYS A 144 18.18 14.40 -4.50
N SER A 145 18.89 13.68 -3.66
CA SER A 145 18.32 12.99 -2.50
C SER A 145 17.58 14.03 -1.66
N SER A 146 16.24 14.06 -1.76
CA SER A 146 15.43 14.83 -0.83
C SER A 146 15.46 14.11 0.52
N PRO A 147 15.84 14.80 1.61
CA PRO A 147 15.80 14.21 2.93
C PRO A 147 14.34 14.03 3.31
N VAL A 148 13.96 12.86 3.85
CA VAL A 148 13.25 12.57 5.12
C VAL A 148 12.57 13.74 5.88
N PHE A 149 12.09 14.77 5.19
CA PHE A 149 11.64 16.06 5.69
C PHE A 149 10.37 16.33 4.87
N VAL A 150 9.16 16.10 5.37
CA VAL A 150 8.58 16.69 6.56
C VAL A 150 7.40 15.82 7.00
N ARG A 151 7.45 15.27 8.22
CA ARG A 151 6.27 14.99 9.08
C ARG A 151 4.96 14.63 8.35
N GLN A 152 4.84 13.43 7.78
CA GLN A 152 3.50 12.89 7.52
C GLN A 152 2.94 12.43 8.87
N VAL A 153 2.32 13.35 9.60
CA VAL A 153 1.38 12.98 10.66
C VAL A 153 0.19 12.38 9.95
N MET A 154 0.29 11.10 9.57
CA MET A 154 -0.84 10.31 9.11
C MET A 154 -1.88 10.39 10.20
N ARG A 155 -2.93 11.18 9.96
CA ARG A 155 -4.10 11.20 10.83
C ARG A 155 -4.74 9.84 10.70
N VAL A 156 -4.44 8.95 11.64
CA VAL A 156 -5.34 7.87 12.00
C VAL A 156 -6.63 8.58 12.42
N LEU A 157 -7.63 8.59 11.53
CA LEU A 157 -8.99 8.85 11.98
C LEU A 157 -9.36 7.60 12.78
N ILE A 158 -8.98 7.61 14.06
CA ILE A 158 -9.55 6.70 15.05
C ILE A 158 -11.03 7.01 14.98
N HIS A 159 -11.83 6.13 14.38
CA HIS A 159 -13.27 6.18 14.57
C HIS A 159 -13.47 5.95 16.06
N PRO A 160 -13.88 6.97 16.84
CA PRO A 160 -14.19 6.73 18.23
C PRO A 160 -15.52 5.99 18.20
N ASN A 161 -15.47 4.66 18.25
CA ASN A 161 -16.65 3.92 18.66
C ASN A 161 -16.80 4.17 20.16
N THR A 162 -17.39 5.31 20.52
CA THR A 162 -17.82 5.63 21.87
C THR A 162 -18.95 4.67 22.23
N SER A 163 -18.57 3.46 22.62
CA SER A 163 -19.34 2.66 23.55
C SER A 163 -19.57 3.52 24.78
N ARG A 164 -20.84 3.82 25.05
CA ARG A 164 -21.30 4.57 26.22
C ARG A 164 -20.92 3.79 27.47
N ASP A 165 -19.86 4.22 28.15
CA ASP A 165 -19.61 3.85 29.54
C ASP A 165 -19.45 5.13 30.37
N PRO A 166 -20.46 5.53 31.17
CA PRO A 166 -20.44 6.75 31.97
C PRO A 166 -19.52 6.69 33.21
N HIS A 167 -18.71 5.65 33.41
CA HIS A 167 -17.94 5.48 34.66
C HIS A 167 -16.41 5.70 34.58
N ALA A 168 -15.82 5.98 33.41
CA ALA A 168 -14.35 5.95 33.26
C ALA A 168 -13.59 7.30 33.41
N VAL A 169 -14.22 8.38 33.89
CA VAL A 169 -13.52 9.67 34.10
C VAL A 169 -13.28 9.94 35.59
N ARG A 170 -12.39 9.16 36.21
CA ARG A 170 -11.73 9.60 37.45
C ARG A 170 -10.39 8.91 37.67
N ALA A 171 -9.34 9.43 37.02
CA ALA A 171 -7.98 9.47 37.56
C ALA A 171 -7.01 10.10 36.54
N ARG A 172 -6.78 11.40 36.65
CA ARG A 172 -5.46 12.00 36.39
C ARG A 172 -5.22 13.07 37.45
N LEU A 173 -4.00 13.06 37.98
CA LEU A 173 -3.21 14.11 38.64
C LEU A 173 -2.65 13.64 39.99
N ASN A 174 -1.49 12.98 39.91
CA ASN A 174 -0.27 13.35 40.63
C ASN A 174 0.93 12.80 39.87
#